data_AF-A0A1S9ZJW1-F1
#
_entry.id   AF-A0A1S9ZJW1-F1
#
_cell.length_a   1.000
_cell.length_b   1.000
_cell.length_c   1.000
_cell.angle_alpha   90.00
_cell.angle_beta   90.00
_cell.angle_gamma   90.00
#
_symmetry.space_group_name_H-M   'P 1'
#
loop_
_entity.id
_entity.type
_entity.pdbx_description
1 polymer ?
#
loop_
_entity_poly.entity_id
_entity_poly.type
_entity_poly.pdbx_seq_one_letter_code
_entity_poly.pdbx_strand_id
1 'polypeptide(L)'
;MRYATPSPPRHHLIAAAESFAKVDDFADACYRYYFYGDQICRAKLSSCLMKNMAEELKAVPTKYHQAVVDAALEEISYPLKSGERPAFCSKDRSACLGVSRAQYYRIHADQAITAIIAYITNSAEDVANCVRQQLGKKCEFGY
;
A
#
# COMPACT_ATOMS: atom_id res chain seq x y z
N MET A 1 -3.88 5.23 -46.14
CA MET A 1 -4.56 5.07 -44.84
C MET A 1 -3.71 4.15 -43.97
N ARG A 2 -3.06 4.66 -42.93
CA ARG A 2 -2.39 3.82 -41.93
C ARG A 2 -3.47 3.41 -40.93
N TYR A 3 -3.79 2.13 -40.86
CA TYR A 3 -4.66 1.61 -39.81
C TYR A 3 -3.97 1.87 -38.47
N ALA A 4 -4.58 2.70 -37.63
CA ALA A 4 -4.20 2.78 -36.24
C ALA A 4 -4.49 1.40 -35.65
N THR A 5 -3.44 0.63 -35.37
CA THR A 5 -3.57 -0.58 -34.56
C THR A 5 -4.24 -0.15 -33.25
N PRO A 6 -5.34 -0.81 -32.83
CA PRO A 6 -5.97 -0.47 -31.55
C PRO A 6 -4.90 -0.65 -30.47
N SER A 7 -4.51 0.44 -29.83
CA SER A 7 -3.62 0.38 -28.68
C SER A 7 -4.30 -0.54 -27.66
N PRO A 8 -3.64 -1.60 -27.18
CA PRO A 8 -4.22 -2.46 -26.17
C PRO A 8 -4.63 -1.60 -24.95
N PRO A 9 -5.77 -1.91 -24.31
CA PRO A 9 -6.25 -1.16 -23.16
C PRO A 9 -5.16 -1.12 -22.09
N ARG A 10 -4.97 0.05 -21.46
CA ARG A 10 -3.85 0.36 -20.55
C ARG A 10 -3.61 -0.73 -19.47
N HIS A 11 -4.68 -1.35 -18.96
CA HIS A 11 -4.61 -2.46 -18.00
C HIS A 11 -3.90 -3.71 -18.55
N HIS A 12 -4.04 -4.03 -19.84
CA HIS A 12 -3.38 -5.19 -20.45
C HIS A 12 -1.89 -4.95 -20.66
N LEU A 13 -1.48 -3.70 -20.92
CA LEU A 13 -0.08 -3.31 -20.98
C LEU A 13 0.58 -3.37 -19.60
N ILE A 14 -0.12 -2.89 -18.56
CA ILE A 14 0.33 -2.97 -17.18
C ILE A 14 0.46 -4.42 -16.73
N ALA A 15 -0.57 -5.26 -16.94
CA ALA A 15 -0.52 -6.68 -16.59
C ALA A 15 0.58 -7.43 -17.35
N ALA A 16 0.82 -7.09 -18.62
CA ALA A 16 1.93 -7.67 -19.38
C ALA A 16 3.28 -7.26 -18.78
N ALA A 17 3.46 -5.97 -18.44
CA ALA A 17 4.67 -5.49 -17.79
C ALA A 17 4.87 -6.12 -16.39
N GLU A 18 3.82 -6.23 -15.56
CA GLU A 18 3.87 -6.97 -14.29
C GLU A 18 4.39 -8.40 -14.48
N SER A 19 3.87 -9.10 -15.51
CA SER A 19 4.30 -10.46 -15.85
C SER A 19 5.76 -10.55 -16.31
N PHE A 20 6.30 -9.51 -16.95
CA PHE A 20 7.70 -9.47 -17.39
C PHE A 20 8.64 -8.99 -16.28
N ALA A 21 8.16 -8.17 -15.36
CA ALA A 21 8.92 -7.66 -14.21
C ALA A 21 9.18 -8.72 -13.13
N LYS A 22 8.53 -9.89 -13.19
CA LYS A 22 8.67 -10.97 -12.19
C LYS A 22 8.52 -10.44 -10.76
N VAL A 23 7.55 -9.55 -10.58
CA VAL A 23 7.22 -8.94 -9.29
C VAL A 23 6.75 -10.04 -8.35
N ASP A 24 7.19 -9.99 -7.09
CA ASP A 24 6.71 -10.94 -6.09
C ASP A 24 5.23 -10.69 -5.74
N ASP A 25 4.54 -11.72 -5.30
CA ASP A 25 3.09 -11.66 -5.02
C ASP A 25 2.73 -10.60 -3.96
N PHE A 26 3.65 -10.26 -3.04
CA PHE A 26 3.41 -9.26 -2.02
C PHE A 26 3.55 -7.85 -2.59
N ALA A 27 4.59 -7.58 -3.38
CA ALA A 27 4.80 -6.30 -4.05
C ALA A 27 3.70 -6.00 -5.08
N ASP A 28 3.21 -7.01 -5.81
CA ASP A 28 2.01 -6.88 -6.65
C ASP A 28 0.76 -6.51 -5.83
N ALA A 29 0.56 -7.16 -4.67
CA ALA A 29 -0.54 -6.82 -3.78
C ALA A 29 -0.43 -5.39 -3.24
N CYS A 30 0.78 -4.93 -2.88
CA CYS A 30 1.05 -3.54 -2.49
C CYS A 30 0.70 -2.57 -3.62
N TYR A 31 1.17 -2.83 -4.85
CA TYR A 31 0.91 -2.01 -6.03
C TYR A 31 -0.58 -1.89 -6.33
N ARG A 32 -1.27 -3.04 -6.38
CA ARG A 32 -2.72 -3.10 -6.66
C ARG A 32 -3.56 -2.42 -5.59
N TYR A 33 -3.21 -2.63 -4.33
CA TYR A 33 -3.94 -1.99 -3.25
C TYR A 33 -3.70 -0.47 -3.20
N TYR A 34 -2.45 -0.04 -3.33
CA TYR A 34 -2.08 1.37 -3.21
C TYR A 34 -2.63 2.23 -4.37
N PHE A 35 -2.50 1.77 -5.61
CA PHE A 35 -2.90 2.57 -6.78
C PHE A 35 -4.34 2.30 -7.26
N TYR A 36 -4.91 1.13 -6.96
CA TYR A 36 -6.22 0.74 -7.48
C TYR A 36 -7.25 0.39 -6.40
N GLY A 37 -6.88 0.42 -5.11
CA GLY A 37 -7.80 0.16 -4.00
C GLY A 37 -8.36 -1.27 -3.97
N ASP A 38 -7.64 -2.25 -4.52
CA ASP A 38 -8.11 -3.64 -4.65
C ASP A 38 -8.29 -4.31 -3.27
N GLN A 39 -9.55 -4.58 -2.91
CA GLN A 39 -9.93 -5.18 -1.63
C GLN A 39 -9.49 -6.64 -1.48
N ILE A 40 -9.29 -7.37 -2.58
CA ILE A 40 -8.74 -8.74 -2.53
C ILE A 40 -7.27 -8.67 -2.10
N CYS A 41 -6.52 -7.72 -2.66
CA CYS A 41 -5.14 -7.47 -2.24
C CYS A 41 -5.05 -6.95 -0.81
N ARG A 42 -6.03 -6.14 -0.34
CA ARG A 42 -6.11 -5.75 1.07
C ARG A 42 -6.10 -6.95 2.02
N ALA A 43 -6.92 -7.97 1.74
CA ALA A 43 -7.00 -9.16 2.58
C ALA A 43 -5.67 -9.95 2.60
N LYS A 44 -5.02 -10.07 1.43
CA LYS A 44 -3.68 -10.67 1.33
C LYS A 44 -2.63 -9.90 2.13
N LEU A 45 -2.60 -8.57 1.99
CA LEU A 45 -1.66 -7.70 2.71
C LEU A 45 -1.86 -7.81 4.22
N SER A 46 -3.11 -7.82 4.69
CA SER A 46 -3.41 -7.98 6.12
C SER A 46 -2.79 -9.26 6.70
N SER A 47 -2.86 -10.39 5.98
CA SER A 47 -2.23 -11.63 6.41
C SER A 47 -0.70 -11.64 6.29
N CYS A 48 -0.13 -10.96 5.29
CA CYS A 48 1.32 -10.97 5.05
C CYS A 48 2.08 -9.99 5.94
N LEU A 49 1.51 -8.81 6.19
CA LEU A 49 2.14 -7.75 7.00
C LEU A 49 2.37 -8.21 8.45
N MET A 50 1.46 -9.02 8.99
CA MET A 50 1.62 -9.65 10.30
C MET A 50 2.90 -10.50 10.43
N LYS A 51 3.38 -11.09 9.32
CA LYS A 51 4.61 -11.89 9.29
C LYS A 51 5.83 -11.05 8.91
N ASN A 52 5.68 -10.18 7.90
CA ASN A 52 6.80 -9.44 7.33
C ASN A 52 7.25 -8.26 8.20
N MET A 53 6.37 -7.73 9.07
CA MET A 53 6.64 -6.58 9.95
C MET A 53 6.69 -6.98 11.42
N ALA A 54 7.15 -8.21 11.71
CA ALA A 54 7.16 -8.74 13.08
C ALA A 54 8.05 -7.93 14.03
N GLU A 55 9.16 -7.34 13.54
CA GLU A 55 10.05 -6.52 14.36
C GLU A 55 9.43 -5.16 14.69
N GLU A 56 8.75 -4.52 13.73
CA GLU A 56 8.04 -3.26 13.91
C GLU A 56 6.83 -3.42 14.85
N LEU A 57 6.20 -4.60 14.83
CA LEU A 57 5.10 -4.95 15.71
C LEU A 57 5.55 -5.41 17.12
N LYS A 58 6.84 -5.66 17.34
CA LYS A 58 7.37 -6.17 18.61
C LYS A 58 7.14 -5.24 19.79
N ALA A 59 7.15 -3.93 19.55
CA ALA A 59 6.86 -2.91 20.56
C ALA A 59 5.35 -2.78 20.87
N VAL A 60 4.50 -3.33 20.01
CA VAL A 60 3.04 -3.35 20.16
C VAL A 60 2.62 -4.65 20.85
N PRO A 61 1.74 -4.62 21.87
CA PRO A 61 1.18 -5.85 22.42
C PRO A 61 0.42 -6.65 21.36
N THR A 62 0.62 -7.96 21.31
CA THR A 62 0.10 -8.87 20.26
C THR A 62 -1.41 -8.72 19.99
N LYS A 63 -2.20 -8.46 21.03
CA LYS A 63 -3.65 -8.25 20.91
C LYS A 63 -4.05 -7.06 20.04
N TYR A 64 -3.13 -6.13 19.77
CA TYR A 64 -3.37 -4.94 18.93
C TYR A 64 -2.74 -5.05 17.55
N HIS A 65 -1.97 -6.11 17.24
CA HIS A 65 -1.26 -6.22 15.96
C HIS A 65 -2.20 -6.12 14.75
N GLN A 66 -3.29 -6.88 14.77
CA GLN A 66 -4.29 -6.85 13.70
C GLN A 66 -4.92 -5.45 13.54
N ALA A 67 -5.30 -4.81 14.65
CA ALA A 67 -5.90 -3.47 14.64
C ALA A 67 -4.92 -2.41 14.11
N VAL A 68 -3.62 -2.55 14.40
CA VAL A 68 -2.56 -1.67 13.88
C VAL A 68 -2.41 -1.85 12.37
N VAL A 69 -2.39 -3.09 11.88
CA VAL A 69 -2.34 -3.39 10.43
C VAL A 69 -3.58 -2.85 9.72
N ASP A 70 -4.77 -3.11 10.27
CA ASP A 70 -6.02 -2.67 9.66
C ASP A 70 -6.15 -1.15 9.60
N ALA A 71 -5.68 -0.44 10.64
CA ALA A 71 -5.65 1.01 10.66
C ALA A 71 -4.65 1.59 9.65
N ALA A 72 -3.49 0.96 9.47
CA ALA A 72 -2.52 1.35 8.45
C ALA A 72 -3.09 1.15 7.03
N LEU A 73 -3.75 0.02 6.79
CA LEU A 73 -4.42 -0.26 5.52
C LEU A 73 -5.62 0.67 5.29
N GLU A 74 -6.34 1.07 6.34
CA GLU A 74 -7.42 2.06 6.21
C GLU A 74 -6.86 3.44 5.84
N GLU A 75 -5.84 3.90 6.56
CA GLU A 75 -5.23 5.20 6.30
C GLU A 75 -4.63 5.28 4.90
N ILE A 76 -3.96 4.22 4.42
CA ILE A 76 -3.33 4.24 3.10
C ILE A 76 -4.38 4.37 1.98
N SER A 77 -5.58 3.81 2.16
CA SER A 77 -6.69 3.91 1.21
C SER A 77 -7.34 5.30 1.16
N TYR A 78 -7.05 6.15 2.14
CA TYR A 78 -7.67 7.47 2.21
C TYR A 78 -7.08 8.42 1.14
N PRO A 79 -7.93 9.06 0.31
CA PRO A 79 -7.45 9.92 -0.78
C PRO A 79 -6.83 11.21 -0.23
N LEU A 80 -5.61 11.53 -0.68
CA LEU A 80 -4.89 12.76 -0.33
C LEU A 80 -4.83 13.70 -1.54
N LYS A 81 -5.11 14.98 -1.33
CA LYS A 81 -5.07 16.00 -2.40
C LYS A 81 -3.66 16.43 -2.81
N SER A 82 -2.66 16.32 -1.92
CA SER A 82 -1.31 16.88 -2.10
C SER A 82 -0.18 15.86 -1.86
N GLY A 83 -0.49 14.58 -1.66
CA GLY A 83 0.50 13.57 -1.29
C GLY A 83 1.08 13.75 0.14
N GLU A 84 0.59 14.73 0.91
CA GLU A 84 1.02 14.96 2.28
C GLU A 84 0.51 13.84 3.20
N ARG A 85 1.41 12.95 3.59
CA ARG A 85 1.20 11.95 4.65
C ARG A 85 1.71 12.53 5.98
N PRO A 86 1.12 12.14 7.12
CA PRO A 86 0.06 11.13 7.29
C PRO A 86 -1.33 11.65 6.92
N ALA A 87 -2.22 10.76 6.48
CA ALA A 87 -3.61 11.13 6.16
C ALA A 87 -4.48 11.26 7.42
N PHE A 88 -4.17 10.46 8.44
CA PHE A 88 -4.87 10.46 9.72
C PHE A 88 -3.98 11.07 10.79
N CYS A 89 -4.55 11.93 11.63
CA CYS A 89 -3.82 12.39 12.81
C CYS A 89 -3.85 11.31 13.91
N SER A 90 -3.04 11.45 14.97
CA SER A 90 -3.01 10.46 16.06
C SER A 90 -4.39 10.23 16.72
N LYS A 91 -5.27 11.23 16.69
CA LYS A 91 -6.65 11.10 17.19
C LYS A 91 -7.44 10.12 16.31
N ASP A 92 -7.38 10.28 15.00
CA ASP A 92 -8.09 9.44 14.04
C ASP A 92 -7.54 8.01 14.08
N ARG A 93 -6.21 7.85 14.07
CA ARG A 93 -5.55 6.55 14.25
C ARG A 93 -5.98 5.86 15.54
N SER A 94 -5.99 6.58 16.67
CA SER A 94 -6.44 6.00 17.94
C SER A 94 -7.90 5.53 17.91
N ALA A 95 -8.76 6.26 17.18
CA ALA A 95 -10.16 5.88 16.98
C ALA A 95 -10.29 4.64 16.08
N CYS A 96 -9.52 4.55 14.99
CA CYS A 96 -9.47 3.36 14.13
C CYS A 96 -9.04 2.11 14.91
N LEU A 97 -8.11 2.26 15.88
CA LEU A 97 -7.67 1.16 16.75
C LEU A 97 -8.68 0.82 17.86
N GLY A 98 -9.69 1.66 18.11
CA GLY A 98 -10.62 1.49 19.23
C GLY A 98 -9.96 1.70 20.61
N VAL A 99 -8.91 2.53 20.70
CA VAL A 99 -8.18 2.79 21.95
C VAL A 99 -8.19 4.27 22.31
N SER A 100 -7.99 4.58 23.59
CA SER A 100 -7.79 5.97 23.99
C SER A 100 -6.49 6.53 23.42
N ARG A 101 -6.43 7.84 23.20
CA ARG A 101 -5.22 8.51 22.71
C ARG A 101 -4.01 8.31 23.63
N ALA A 102 -4.22 8.22 24.94
CA ALA A 102 -3.15 7.91 25.88
C ALA A 102 -2.62 6.48 25.69
N GLN A 103 -3.51 5.51 25.48
CA GLN A 103 -3.13 4.13 25.21
C GLN A 103 -2.39 3.99 23.88
N TYR A 104 -2.82 4.72 22.84
CA TYR A 104 -2.19 4.75 21.52
C TYR A 104 -0.67 5.02 21.58
N TYR A 105 -0.25 6.02 22.37
CA TYR A 105 1.17 6.32 22.54
C TYR A 105 1.91 5.28 23.39
N ARG A 106 1.24 4.68 24.39
CA ARG A 106 1.84 3.65 25.25
C ARG A 106 2.13 2.33 24.52
N ILE A 107 1.36 2.02 23.49
CA ILE A 107 1.53 0.79 22.71
C ILE A 107 2.41 0.99 21.48
N HIS A 108 3.05 2.15 21.31
CA HIS A 108 3.90 2.47 20.16
C HIS A 108 3.22 2.25 18.79
N ALA A 109 1.89 2.44 18.72
CA ALA A 109 1.13 2.22 17.50
C ALA A 109 1.51 3.19 16.37
N ASP A 110 1.94 4.40 16.72
CA ASP A 110 2.29 5.43 15.74
C ASP A 110 3.48 5.04 14.86
N GLN A 111 4.54 4.53 15.49
CA GLN A 111 5.72 4.05 14.79
C GLN A 111 5.38 2.85 13.89
N ALA A 112 4.61 1.89 14.41
CA ALA A 112 4.21 0.70 13.67
C ALA A 112 3.33 1.03 12.45
N ILE A 113 2.30 1.87 12.62
CA ILE A 113 1.42 2.29 11.52
C ILE A 113 2.22 3.01 10.43
N THR A 114 3.10 3.95 10.84
CA THR A 114 3.91 4.73 9.90
C THR A 114 4.88 3.83 9.13
N ALA A 115 5.52 2.86 9.79
CA ALA A 115 6.41 1.90 9.15
C ALA A 115 5.66 1.00 8.14
N ILE A 116 4.47 0.50 8.49
CA ILE A 116 3.65 -0.31 7.58
C ILE A 116 3.25 0.49 6.34
N ILE A 117 2.78 1.73 6.51
CA ILE A 117 2.40 2.60 5.39
C ILE A 117 3.60 2.86 4.48
N ALA A 118 4.76 3.19 5.05
CA ALA A 118 5.99 3.40 4.29
C ALA A 118 6.41 2.15 3.52
N TYR A 119 6.32 0.97 4.13
CA TYR A 119 6.70 -0.29 3.49
C TYR A 119 5.81 -0.63 2.30
N ILE A 120 4.48 -0.49 2.44
CA ILE A 120 3.54 -0.72 1.33
C ILE A 120 3.78 0.31 0.21
N THR A 121 3.95 1.58 0.57
CA THR A 121 4.12 2.67 -0.40
C THR A 121 5.40 2.50 -1.20
N ASN A 122 6.53 2.27 -0.53
CA ASN A 122 7.82 2.05 -1.20
C ASN A 122 7.77 0.81 -2.11
N SER A 123 7.19 -0.29 -1.63
CA SER A 123 7.03 -1.50 -2.44
C SER A 123 6.18 -1.26 -3.68
N ALA A 124 5.06 -0.52 -3.54
CA ALA A 124 4.21 -0.16 -4.67
C ALA A 124 4.91 0.77 -5.67
N GLU A 125 5.67 1.75 -5.20
CA GLU A 125 6.43 2.67 -6.04
C GLU A 125 7.56 1.96 -6.81
N ASP A 126 8.25 1.01 -6.18
CA ASP A 126 9.27 0.19 -6.83
C ASP A 126 8.67 -0.62 -8.00
N VAL A 127 7.51 -1.25 -7.77
CA VAL A 127 6.77 -1.96 -8.83
C VAL A 127 6.35 -1.00 -9.94
N ALA A 128 5.79 0.17 -9.59
CA ALA A 128 5.41 1.19 -10.55
C ALA A 128 6.60 1.65 -11.41
N ASN A 129 7.78 1.79 -10.80
CA ASN A 129 9.02 2.16 -11.49
C ASN A 129 9.50 1.05 -12.43
N CYS A 130 9.45 -0.21 -12.02
CA CYS A 130 9.75 -1.36 -12.89
C CYS A 130 8.80 -1.41 -14.10
N VAL A 131 7.49 -1.28 -13.86
CA VAL A 131 6.47 -1.28 -14.93
C VAL A 131 6.69 -0.10 -15.89
N ARG A 132 6.99 1.11 -15.39
CA ARG A 132 7.32 2.29 -16.21
C ARG A 132 8.57 2.06 -17.08
N GLN A 133 9.62 1.43 -16.53
CA GLN A 133 10.83 1.15 -17.29
C GLN A 133 10.55 0.21 -18.45
N GLN A 134 9.69 -0.80 -18.26
CA GLN A 134 9.34 -1.77 -19.28
C GLN A 134 8.39 -1.23 -20.36
N LEU A 135 7.44 -0.37 -19.98
CA LEU A 135 6.54 0.30 -20.91
C LEU A 135 7.22 1.44 -21.69
N GLY A 136 8.41 1.85 -21.27
CA GLY A 136 9.12 3.02 -21.79
C GLY A 136 8.58 4.33 -21.23
N LYS A 137 9.45 5.36 -21.16
CA LYS A 137 9.22 6.67 -20.50
C LYS A 137 7.97 7.47 -20.96
N LYS A 138 7.20 7.00 -21.95
CA LYS A 138 6.05 7.72 -22.54
C LYS A 138 4.68 7.29 -21.99
N CYS A 139 4.60 6.29 -21.10
CA CYS A 139 3.33 6.00 -20.44
C CYS A 139 3.13 6.99 -19.29
N GLU A 140 2.43 8.09 -19.59
CA GLU A 140 1.89 8.98 -18.56
C GLU A 140 0.89 8.19 -17.73
N PHE A 141 1.26 7.92 -16.49
CA PHE A 141 0.31 7.36 -15.55
C PHE A 141 -0.50 8.51 -14.96
N GLY A 142 -1.69 8.74 -15.49
CA GLY A 142 -2.75 9.41 -14.72
C GLY A 142 -3.09 8.47 -13.56
N TYR A 143 -2.59 8.80 -12.39
CA TYR A 143 -2.95 8.25 -11.08
C TYR A 143 -3.90 9.24 -10.41
#